data_AF-A0A845YQW0-F1
#
_entry.id   AF-A0A845YQW0-F1
#
_cell.length_a   1.000
_cell.length_b   1.000
_cell.length_c   1.000
_cell.angle_alpha   90.00
_cell.angle_beta   90.00
_cell.angle_gamma   90.00
#
_symmetry.space_group_name_H-M   'P 1'
#
loop_
_entity.id
_entity.type
_entity.pdbx_description
1 polymer ?
#
loop_
_entity_poly.entity_id
_entity_poly.type
_entity_poly.pdbx_seq_one_letter_code
_entity_poly.pdbx_strand_id
1 'polypeptide(L)'
;MYFIRRGSVRAFSEKTDVTYNIMEAGAFFGEIALLYEKKRTASLKTLTYCELFVLNKDDFKKVLDHYPDFAAHVHKIAEERYVN
;
A
#
# COMPACT_ATOMS: atom_id res chain seq x y z
N MET A 1 -4.45 4.02 3.86
CA MET A 1 -3.14 3.74 3.25
C MET A 1 -2.09 3.92 4.32
N TYR A 2 -0.98 3.20 4.23
CA TYR A 2 0.10 3.29 5.20
C TYR A 2 1.40 3.65 4.48
N PHE A 3 2.22 4.49 5.11
CA PHE A 3 3.57 4.84 4.65
C PHE A 3 4.58 4.36 5.67
N ILE A 4 5.65 3.72 5.21
CA ILE A 4 6.69 3.15 6.08
C ILE A 4 7.71 4.23 6.41
N ARG A 5 7.70 4.70 7.66
CA ARG A 5 8.72 5.64 8.17
C ARG A 5 10.00 4.90 8.56
N ARG A 6 9.85 3.73 9.20
CA ARG A 6 10.95 2.84 9.61
C ARG A 6 10.46 1.39 9.61
N GLY A 7 11.39 0.46 9.38
CA GLY A 7 11.17 -0.97 9.44
C GLY A 7 10.82 -1.56 8.07
N SER A 8 10.40 -2.82 8.07
CA SER A 8 10.10 -3.59 6.87
C SER A 8 8.87 -4.47 7.05
N VAL A 9 8.12 -4.65 5.97
CA VAL A 9 6.88 -5.43 5.95
C VAL A 9 6.86 -6.37 4.76
N ARG A 10 6.26 -7.54 4.94
CA ARG A 10 6.03 -8.54 3.89
C ARG A 10 4.56 -8.49 3.47
N ALA A 11 4.31 -8.28 2.19
CA ALA A 11 3.01 -8.51 1.57
C ALA A 11 2.92 -9.96 1.08
N PHE A 12 1.90 -10.68 1.51
CA PHE A 12 1.76 -12.11 1.23
C PHE A 12 0.30 -12.56 1.15
N SER A 13 0.08 -13.73 0.55
CA SER A 13 -1.20 -14.44 0.58
C SER A 13 -1.35 -15.23 1.86
N GLU A 14 -2.39 -14.99 2.65
CA GLU A 14 -2.70 -15.84 3.82
C GLU A 14 -3.02 -17.29 3.44
N LYS A 15 -3.54 -17.53 2.23
CA LYS A 15 -3.96 -18.87 1.79
C LYS A 15 -2.78 -19.74 1.36
N THR A 16 -1.77 -19.14 0.74
CA THR A 16 -0.66 -19.87 0.09
C THR A 16 0.70 -19.56 0.71
N ASP A 17 0.78 -18.60 1.63
CA ASP A 17 2.00 -18.00 2.20
C ASP A 17 3.00 -17.44 1.16
N VAL A 18 2.58 -17.35 -0.11
CA VAL A 18 3.38 -16.76 -1.18
C VAL A 18 3.61 -15.28 -0.88
N THR A 19 4.88 -14.89 -0.92
CA THR A 19 5.30 -13.49 -0.74
C THR A 19 5.21 -12.78 -2.06
N TYR A 20 4.43 -11.69 -2.10
CA TYR A 20 4.34 -10.81 -3.26
C TYR A 20 5.46 -9.79 -3.26
N ASN A 21 5.77 -9.22 -2.08
CA ASN A 21 6.79 -8.18 -1.96
C ASN A 21 7.29 -8.02 -0.52
N ILE A 22 8.50 -7.48 -0.36
CA ILE A 22 9.04 -6.96 0.89
C ILE A 22 9.26 -5.45 0.69
N MET A 23 8.65 -4.65 1.56
CA MET A 23 8.67 -3.19 1.49
C MET A 23 9.37 -2.61 2.71
N GLU A 24 10.16 -1.56 2.50
CA GLU A 24 10.97 -0.90 3.52
C GLU A 24 10.62 0.60 3.63
N ALA A 25 11.39 1.34 4.44
CA ALA A 25 11.19 2.77 4.64
C ALA A 25 11.13 3.54 3.30
N GLY A 26 10.18 4.48 3.22
CA GLY A 26 9.86 5.22 2.00
C GLY A 26 8.78 4.58 1.12
N ALA A 27 8.51 3.28 1.29
CA ALA A 27 7.41 2.63 0.59
C ALA A 27 6.05 2.88 1.25
N PHE A 28 4.98 2.59 0.51
CA PHE A 28 3.61 2.60 0.99
C PHE A 28 2.83 1.35 0.58
N PHE A 29 1.71 1.11 1.24
CA PHE A 29 0.80 0.01 0.91
C PHE A 29 -0.66 0.28 1.27
N GLY A 30 -1.54 -0.54 0.70
CA GLY A 30 -2.98 -0.53 0.94
C GLY A 30 -3.76 0.43 0.04
N GLU A 31 -3.14 0.93 -1.02
CA GLU A 31 -3.70 1.78 -2.06
C GLU A 31 -4.72 1.06 -2.94
N ILE A 32 -4.47 -0.21 -3.30
CA ILE A 32 -5.32 -0.99 -4.22
C ILE A 32 -6.78 -1.03 -3.74
N ALA A 33 -6.99 -1.34 -2.46
CA ALA A 33 -8.32 -1.41 -1.86
C ALA A 33 -9.03 -0.04 -1.83
N LEU A 34 -8.26 1.05 -1.76
CA LEU A 34 -8.81 2.41 -1.75
C LEU A 34 -9.14 2.90 -3.16
N LEU A 35 -8.25 2.66 -4.14
CA LEU A 35 -8.43 3.06 -5.53
C LEU A 35 -9.57 2.30 -6.21
N TYR A 36 -9.58 0.97 -6.08
CA TYR A 36 -10.55 0.13 -6.80
C TYR A 36 -11.80 -0.19 -5.99
N GLU A 37 -11.92 0.38 -4.79
CA GLU A 37 -13.02 0.13 -3.84
C GLU A 37 -13.30 -1.37 -3.58
N LYS A 38 -12.23 -2.16 -3.44
CA LYS A 38 -12.29 -3.61 -3.19
C LYS A 38 -11.76 -3.97 -1.80
N LYS A 39 -11.96 -5.24 -1.41
CA LYS A 39 -11.31 -5.81 -0.21
C LYS A 39 -9.78 -5.78 -0.36
N ARG A 40 -9.08 -5.87 0.78
CA ARG A 40 -7.62 -6.02 0.80
C ARG A 40 -7.21 -7.24 -0.05
N THR A 41 -6.27 -7.04 -0.96
CA THR A 41 -5.81 -8.06 -1.92
C THR A 41 -4.69 -8.94 -1.38
N ALA A 42 -3.98 -8.48 -0.36
CA ALA A 42 -2.92 -9.21 0.32
C ALA A 42 -2.92 -8.88 1.82
N SER A 43 -2.36 -9.79 2.62
CA SER A 43 -2.07 -9.56 4.03
C SER A 43 -0.67 -9.00 4.20
N LEU A 44 -0.49 -8.22 5.26
CA LEU A 44 0.77 -7.57 5.59
C LEU A 44 1.26 -8.08 6.93
N LYS A 45 2.55 -8.45 7.01
CA LYS A 45 3.21 -8.82 8.27
C LYS A 45 4.47 -7.99 8.44
N THR A 46 4.64 -7.37 9.60
CA THR A 46 5.88 -6.68 9.95
C THR A 46 7.00 -7.69 10.13
N LEU A 47 8.14 -7.46 9.48
CA LEU A 47 9.35 -8.28 9.64
C LEU A 47 10.27 -7.73 10.74
N THR A 48 10.13 -6.43 11.03
CA THR A 48 10.86 -5.70 12.07
C THR A 48 9.91 -4.77 12.83
N TYR A 49 10.40 -4.07 13.85
CA TYR A 49 9.64 -2.98 14.46
C TYR A 49 9.38 -1.88 13.44
N CYS A 50 8.10 -1.62 13.16
CA CYS A 50 7.68 -0.64 12.17
C CYS A 50 7.11 0.61 12.81
N GLU A 51 7.42 1.75 12.20
CA GLU A 51 6.67 2.98 12.40
C GLU A 51 6.00 3.37 11.10
N LEU A 52 4.69 3.59 11.17
CA LEU A 52 3.85 3.82 10.01
C LEU A 52 3.09 5.15 10.17
N PHE A 53 3.05 5.93 9.10
CA PHE A 53 2.02 6.97 8.97
C PHE A 53 0.77 6.37 8.36
N VAL A 54 -0.40 6.87 8.79
CA VAL A 54 -1.69 6.42 8.30
C VAL A 54 -2.39 7.58 7.58
N LEU A 55 -2.86 7.32 6.36
CA LEU A 55 -3.75 8.19 5.63
C LEU A 55 -5.11 7.51 5.50
N ASN A 56 -6.16 8.12 6.06
CA ASN A 56 -7.51 7.56 6.01
C ASN A 56 -8.12 7.66 4.60
N LYS A 57 -9.27 7.02 4.37
CA LYS A 57 -9.89 6.93 3.04
C LYS A 57 -10.32 8.31 2.51
N ASP A 58 -10.91 9.14 3.36
CA ASP A 58 -11.45 10.43 2.93
C ASP A 58 -10.35 11.43 2.59
N ASP A 59 -9.28 11.45 3.37
CA ASP A 59 -8.11 12.27 3.08
C ASP A 59 -7.32 11.73 1.90
N PHE A 60 -7.25 10.41 1.70
CA PHE A 60 -6.71 9.84 0.47
C PHE A 60 -7.44 10.34 -0.77
N LYS A 61 -8.78 10.35 -0.76
CA LYS A 61 -9.58 10.88 -1.87
C LYS A 61 -9.26 12.35 -2.15
N LYS A 62 -9.24 13.19 -1.11
CA LYS A 62 -8.86 14.60 -1.24
C LYS A 62 -7.46 14.76 -1.83
N VAL A 63 -6.49 13.94 -1.40
CA VAL A 63 -5.11 14.00 -1.89
C VAL A 63 -5.06 13.66 -3.38
N LEU A 64 -5.81 12.66 -3.85
CA LEU A 64 -5.87 12.35 -5.29
C LEU A 64 -6.45 13.51 -6.10
N ASP A 65 -7.46 14.20 -5.58
CA ASP A 65 -8.10 15.33 -6.25
C ASP A 65 -7.17 16.57 -6.33
N HIS A 66 -6.40 16.83 -5.28
CA HIS A 66 -5.58 18.04 -5.17
C HIS A 66 -4.15 17.88 -5.72
N TYR A 67 -3.64 16.65 -5.83
CA TYR A 67 -2.25 16.38 -6.23
C TYR A 67 -2.18 15.36 -7.39
N PRO A 68 -2.40 15.81 -8.65
CA PRO A 68 -2.46 14.93 -9.81
C PRO A 68 -1.23 14.06 -10.04
N ASP A 69 -0.02 14.60 -9.79
CA ASP A 69 1.23 13.85 -9.95
C ASP A 69 1.32 12.69 -8.95
N PHE A 70 0.88 12.92 -7.72
CA PHE A 70 0.79 11.87 -6.71
C PHE A 70 -0.27 10.83 -7.10
N ALA A 71 -1.42 11.27 -7.62
CA ALA A 71 -2.46 10.37 -8.10
C ALA A 71 -1.94 9.46 -9.20
N ALA A 72 -1.28 10.02 -10.23
CA ALA A 72 -0.67 9.26 -11.32
C ALA A 72 0.36 8.25 -10.81
N HIS A 73 1.20 8.65 -9.85
CA HIS A 73 2.18 7.75 -9.25
C HIS A 73 1.53 6.58 -8.49
N VAL A 74 0.49 6.86 -7.71
CA VAL A 74 -0.25 5.84 -6.96
C VAL A 74 -1.01 4.89 -7.88
N HIS A 75 -1.61 5.39 -8.97
CA HIS A 75 -2.25 4.57 -9.99
C HIS A 75 -1.25 3.62 -10.66
N LYS A 76 -0.09 4.14 -11.09
CA LYS A 76 0.97 3.33 -11.70
C LYS A 76 1.42 2.19 -10.78
N ILE A 77 1.69 2.49 -9.51
CA ILE A 77 2.11 1.48 -8.52
C ILE A 77 1.00 0.45 -8.29
N ALA A 78 -0.27 0.87 -8.26
CA ALA A 78 -1.39 -0.04 -8.06
C ALA A 78 -1.56 -1.02 -9.23
N GLU A 79 -1.38 -0.56 -10.47
CA GLU A 79 -1.42 -1.41 -11.66
C GLU A 79 -0.29 -2.45 -11.64
N GLU A 80 0.94 -2.03 -11.38
CA GLU A 80 2.10 -2.92 -11.26
C GLU A 80 1.90 -3.99 -10.18
N ARG A 81 1.22 -3.65 -9.07
CA ARG A 81 0.98 -4.57 -7.95
C ARG A 81 -0.28 -5.42 -8.08
N TYR A 82 -1.26 -5.02 -8.88
CA TYR A 82 -2.52 -5.75 -9.02
C TYR A 82 -2.43 -6.89 -10.04
N VAL A 83 -1.49 -6.78 -11.00
CA VAL A 83 -1.23 -7.80 -12.02
C VAL A 83 -0.34 -8.94 -11.49
N ASN A 84 0.42 -8.69 -10.42
CA ASN A 84 1.31 -9.66 -9.75
C ASN A 84 0.63 -10.32 -8.55
#